data_AF-A0A8D8JUW2-F1
#
_entry.id   AF-A0A8D8JUW2-F1
#
_cell.length_a   1.000
_cell.length_b   1.000
_cell.length_c   1.000
_cell.angle_alpha   90.00
_cell.angle_beta   90.00
_cell.angle_gamma   90.00
#
_symmetry.space_group_name_H-M   'P 1'
#
loop_
_entity.id
_entity.type
_entity.pdbx_description
1 polymer ?
#
loop_
_entity_poly.entity_id
_entity_poly.type
_entity_poly.pdbx_seq_one_letter_code
_entity_poly.pdbx_strand_id
1 'polypeptide(L)'
;MSSTIFEFWLMVYQNVEKIVEEDTDRSILVKQKIIMLTDFVENSRQKCAVYFPQQLNESMVFTSQTTDKTQAVLSRNANVVNDILNFETRQISRPTVPDINFNYFFITNVGICLKNGYSTRKLVVIYSYQANSKNLEICKAFEVYHYWFPDWPDHRSPEDIDVLLDISLDILDSDCSDDFETKTNTSPTKLACALPIIHCSAGIGRTGCLLAILNGLNQIRASINLIDRSEDQTQGDNDLTNTPLEIQQRQSSTWISNQVGVDILGIVCNLRLQRGGMVQNSEQYELIHRALCLYMQSSGIRRKAHVNKRC
;
A
#
# COMPACT_ATOMS: atom_id res chain seq x y z
N MET A 1 10.49 -16.78 2.98
CA MET A 1 10.82 -18.05 3.67
C MET A 1 11.01 -17.75 5.15
N SER A 2 10.91 -18.73 6.05
CA SER A 2 11.04 -18.45 7.50
C SER A 2 12.42 -17.89 7.88
N SER A 3 13.48 -18.34 7.21
CA SER A 3 14.86 -17.86 7.43
C SER A 3 15.10 -16.41 7.00
N THR A 4 14.21 -15.81 6.20
CA THR A 4 14.40 -14.48 5.62
C THR A 4 13.44 -13.45 6.21
N ILE A 5 12.70 -13.77 7.28
CA ILE A 5 11.70 -12.85 7.84
C ILE A 5 12.36 -11.63 8.48
N PHE A 6 13.46 -11.83 9.22
CA PHE A 6 14.21 -10.71 9.80
C PHE A 6 14.71 -9.76 8.70
N GLU A 7 15.31 -10.30 7.63
CA GLU A 7 15.79 -9.51 6.50
C GLU A 7 14.66 -8.78 5.74
N PHE A 8 13.49 -9.40 5.65
CA PHE A 8 12.31 -8.75 5.09
C PHE A 8 11.94 -7.51 5.90
N TRP A 9 11.82 -7.63 7.23
CA TRP A 9 11.51 -6.49 8.10
C TRP A 9 12.63 -5.45 8.14
N LEU A 10 13.89 -5.87 7.99
CA LEU A 10 15.02 -4.96 7.85
C LEU A 10 14.92 -4.13 6.57
N MET A 11 14.55 -4.74 5.44
CA MET A 11 14.28 -4.03 4.19
C MET A 11 13.11 -3.04 4.32
N VAL A 12 12.03 -3.46 5.01
CA VAL A 12 10.87 -2.59 5.30
C VAL A 12 11.30 -1.36 6.11
N TYR A 13 12.07 -1.57 7.18
CA TYR A 13 12.59 -0.49 8.02
C TYR A 13 13.51 0.47 7.24
N GLN A 14 14.41 -0.06 6.40
CA GLN A 14 15.28 0.76 5.55
C GLN A 14 14.50 1.61 4.54
N ASN A 15 13.37 1.11 4.03
CA ASN A 15 12.50 1.86 3.13
C ASN A 15 11.84 3.06 3.84
N VAL A 16 11.50 2.89 5.11
CA VAL A 16 10.96 3.96 5.98
C VAL A 16 12.05 4.97 6.31
N GLU A 17 13.24 4.53 6.75
CA GLU A 17 14.33 5.44 7.14
C GLU A 17 14.79 6.36 6.02
N LYS A 18 14.87 5.87 4.77
CA LYS A 18 15.29 6.70 3.63
C LYS A 18 14.47 7.99 3.50
N ILE A 19 13.18 7.91 3.79
CA ILE A 19 12.26 9.06 3.67
C ILE A 19 12.42 10.01 4.85
N VAL A 20 12.70 9.46 6.03
CA VAL A 20 13.00 10.27 7.22
C VAL A 20 14.31 11.04 7.04
N GLU A 21 15.32 10.45 6.38
CA GLU A 21 16.62 11.09 6.13
C GLU A 21 16.55 12.22 5.09
N GLU A 22 15.65 12.13 4.11
CA GLU A 22 15.45 13.15 3.08
C GLU A 22 14.75 14.42 3.59
N ASP A 23 14.12 14.37 4.77
CA ASP A 23 13.39 15.49 5.36
C ASP A 23 14.15 16.07 6.57
N THR A 24 14.62 17.31 6.44
CA THR A 24 15.42 18.01 7.45
C THR A 24 14.62 18.47 8.68
N ASP A 25 13.29 18.47 8.58
CA ASP A 25 12.36 18.96 9.58
C ASP A 25 11.66 17.75 10.22
N ARG A 26 12.29 17.15 11.24
CA ARG A 26 12.00 15.84 11.92
C ARG A 26 10.57 15.60 12.48
N SER A 27 9.54 16.09 11.81
CA SER A 27 8.13 16.07 12.20
C SER A 27 7.27 15.25 11.23
N ILE A 28 7.87 14.55 10.25
CA ILE A 28 7.12 13.69 9.33
C ILE A 28 6.82 12.33 9.98
N LEU A 29 5.53 11.98 9.95
CA LEU A 29 5.10 10.62 10.17
C LEU A 29 5.21 9.84 8.85
N VAL A 30 6.13 8.88 8.79
CA VAL A 30 6.26 7.98 7.63
C VAL A 30 5.43 6.72 7.87
N LYS A 31 4.46 6.47 6.98
CA LYS A 31 3.66 5.23 6.93
C LYS A 31 4.19 4.31 5.84
N GLN A 32 4.22 3.01 6.10
CA GLN A 32 4.59 2.01 5.10
C GLN A 32 3.40 1.12 4.76
N LYS A 33 3.13 0.93 3.47
CA LYS A 33 2.13 -0.04 2.99
C LYS A 33 2.82 -1.36 2.59
N ILE A 34 2.31 -2.49 3.06
CA ILE A 34 2.71 -3.82 2.60
C ILE A 34 1.48 -4.51 2.01
N ILE A 35 1.57 -5.01 0.80
CA ILE A 35 0.46 -5.67 0.09
C ILE A 35 0.85 -7.13 -0.17
N MET A 36 0.14 -8.04 0.50
CA MET A 36 0.27 -9.49 0.38
C MET A 36 -0.89 -10.05 -0.44
N LEU A 37 -0.58 -10.56 -1.63
CA LEU A 37 -1.55 -11.04 -2.63
C LEU A 37 -1.69 -12.57 -2.67
N THR A 38 -1.41 -13.25 -1.56
CA THR A 38 -1.39 -14.72 -1.46
C THR A 38 -1.76 -15.14 -0.04
N ASP A 39 -2.29 -16.34 0.10
CA ASP A 39 -2.37 -16.99 1.41
C ASP A 39 -1.00 -17.60 1.79
N PHE A 40 -0.84 -18.08 3.02
CA PHE A 40 0.35 -18.80 3.46
C PHE A 40 0.49 -20.15 2.76
N VAL A 41 -0.64 -20.83 2.50
CA VAL A 41 -0.69 -22.15 1.87
C VAL A 41 -1.81 -22.16 0.83
N GLU A 42 -1.50 -22.60 -0.38
CA GLU A 42 -2.49 -22.75 -1.45
C GLU A 42 -2.31 -24.11 -2.13
N ASN A 43 -3.40 -24.86 -2.31
CA ASN A 43 -3.35 -26.23 -2.89
C ASN A 43 -2.29 -27.11 -2.21
N SER A 44 -2.23 -27.05 -0.87
CA SER A 44 -1.26 -27.76 -0.03
C SER A 44 0.22 -27.40 -0.27
N ARG A 45 0.50 -26.30 -0.98
CA ARG A 45 1.85 -25.79 -1.20
C ARG A 45 2.06 -24.53 -0.39
N GLN A 46 3.17 -24.47 0.33
CA GLN A 46 3.56 -23.25 1.05
C GLN A 46 3.90 -22.15 0.04
N LYS A 47 3.24 -20.99 0.20
CA LYS A 47 3.40 -19.81 -0.65
C LYS A 47 4.08 -18.66 0.09
N CYS A 48 3.80 -18.52 1.38
CA CYS A 48 4.38 -17.49 2.24
C CYS A 48 4.63 -18.05 3.66
N ALA A 49 5.60 -17.49 4.38
CA ALA A 49 5.79 -17.79 5.79
C ALA A 49 5.00 -16.78 6.63
N VAL A 50 4.58 -17.14 7.84
CA VAL A 50 3.93 -16.18 8.75
C VAL A 50 4.98 -15.18 9.23
N TYR A 51 4.85 -13.93 8.82
CA TYR A 51 5.79 -12.85 9.13
C TYR A 51 5.17 -11.68 9.89
N PHE A 52 3.89 -11.77 10.24
CA PHE A 52 3.15 -10.71 10.94
C PHE A 52 2.10 -11.33 11.89
N PRO A 53 1.76 -10.67 13.00
CA PRO A 53 0.67 -11.08 13.90
C PRO A 53 -0.69 -10.95 13.20
N GLN A 54 -1.48 -12.03 13.21
CA GLN A 54 -2.71 -12.11 12.43
C GLN A 54 -3.93 -11.61 13.21
N GLN A 55 -3.95 -11.86 14.52
CA GLN A 55 -5.04 -11.53 15.43
C GLN A 55 -4.86 -10.14 16.06
N LEU A 56 -5.96 -9.50 16.46
CA LEU A 56 -5.91 -8.20 17.13
C LEU A 56 -5.20 -8.32 18.47
N ASN A 57 -4.31 -7.37 18.77
CA ASN A 57 -3.44 -7.33 19.95
C ASN A 57 -2.41 -8.47 20.05
N GLU A 58 -2.27 -9.30 19.01
CA GLU A 58 -1.21 -10.29 18.94
C GLU A 58 0.14 -9.61 18.66
N SER A 59 1.19 -10.11 19.31
CA SER A 59 2.57 -9.66 19.09
C SER A 59 3.46 -10.82 18.62
N MET A 60 4.35 -10.55 17.69
CA MET A 60 5.37 -11.48 17.20
C MET A 60 6.77 -10.87 17.29
N VAL A 61 7.77 -11.74 17.45
CA VAL A 61 9.18 -11.36 17.49
C VAL A 61 9.95 -12.09 16.40
N PHE A 62 10.77 -11.34 15.65
CA PHE A 62 11.68 -11.86 14.64
C PHE A 62 13.10 -11.41 14.95
N THR A 63 14.03 -12.35 15.10
CA THR A 63 15.40 -12.09 15.57
C THR A 63 16.40 -12.22 14.44
N SER A 64 17.53 -11.49 14.53
CA SER A 64 18.62 -11.58 13.53
C SER A 64 19.42 -12.88 13.61
N GLN A 65 19.27 -13.63 14.70
CA GLN A 65 19.96 -14.88 14.97
C GLN A 65 18.94 -15.94 15.43
N THR A 66 19.21 -17.20 15.16
CA THR A 66 18.42 -18.32 15.69
C THR A 66 18.58 -18.38 17.21
N THR A 67 17.51 -18.14 17.96
CA THR A 67 17.55 -18.11 19.42
C THR A 67 16.20 -18.49 20.03
N ASP A 68 16.21 -19.19 21.16
CA ASP A 68 15.01 -19.55 21.94
C ASP A 68 14.52 -18.39 22.83
N LYS A 69 15.18 -17.22 22.74
CA LYS A 69 14.94 -16.06 23.62
C LYS A 69 13.78 -15.16 23.19
N THR A 70 12.96 -15.59 22.22
CA THR A 70 11.79 -14.82 21.75
C THR A 70 10.79 -14.52 22.86
N GLN A 71 10.57 -15.46 23.77
CA GLN A 71 9.66 -15.29 24.92
C GLN A 71 10.14 -14.23 25.93
N ALA A 72 11.46 -14.12 26.12
CA ALA A 72 12.05 -13.08 26.96
C ALA A 72 11.82 -11.69 26.34
N VAL A 73 11.95 -11.58 25.01
CA VAL A 73 11.65 -10.34 24.27
C VAL A 73 10.17 -9.98 24.38
N LEU A 74 9.26 -10.94 24.21
CA LEU A 74 7.81 -10.73 24.33
C LEU A 74 7.43 -10.19 25.72
N SER A 75 7.91 -10.86 26.76
CA SER A 75 7.61 -10.51 28.16
C SER A 75 8.11 -9.11 28.52
N ARG A 76 9.31 -8.75 28.03
CA ARG A 76 9.92 -7.44 28.27
C ARG A 76 9.22 -6.32 27.51
N ASN A 77 8.67 -6.60 26.33
CA ASN A 77 8.14 -5.59 25.42
C ASN A 77 6.63 -5.33 25.55
N ALA A 78 5.92 -6.01 26.46
CA ALA A 78 4.47 -5.87 26.63
C ALA A 78 3.98 -4.42 26.82
N ASN A 79 4.75 -3.58 27.53
CA ASN A 79 4.38 -2.18 27.78
C ASN A 79 5.00 -1.19 26.78
N VAL A 80 5.91 -1.66 25.94
CA VAL A 80 6.80 -0.82 25.14
C VAL A 80 6.08 -0.18 23.96
N VAL A 81 5.08 -0.87 23.44
CA VAL A 81 4.18 -0.31 22.41
C VAL A 81 3.53 0.97 22.93
N ASN A 82 2.97 0.94 24.14
CA ASN A 82 2.34 2.11 24.75
C ASN A 82 3.35 3.22 25.02
N ASP A 83 4.52 2.88 25.57
CA ASP A 83 5.58 3.85 25.82
C ASP A 83 5.93 4.60 24.53
N ILE A 84 6.24 3.86 23.47
CA ILE A 84 6.69 4.38 22.18
C ILE A 84 5.62 5.24 21.49
N LEU A 85 4.36 4.80 21.49
CA LEU A 85 3.26 5.55 20.86
C LEU A 85 3.01 6.89 21.57
N ASN A 86 3.39 7.01 22.83
CA ASN A 86 3.29 8.27 23.58
C ASN A 86 4.48 9.22 23.37
N PHE A 87 5.57 8.78 22.71
CA PHE A 87 6.73 9.64 22.46
C PHE A 87 6.63 10.36 21.12
N GLU A 88 6.83 11.68 21.16
CA GLU A 88 6.89 12.54 19.95
C GLU A 88 7.98 12.08 18.96
N THR A 89 9.08 11.51 19.45
CA THR A 89 10.24 11.11 18.63
C THR A 89 10.21 9.66 18.14
N ARG A 90 9.24 8.83 18.58
CA ARG A 90 9.11 7.39 18.24
C ARG A 90 10.41 6.56 18.37
N GLN A 91 11.33 7.03 19.20
CA GLN A 91 12.61 6.38 19.48
C GLN A 91 12.87 6.45 20.98
N ILE A 92 13.33 5.32 21.53
CA ILE A 92 13.75 5.23 22.93
C ILE A 92 15.08 4.50 23.02
N SER A 93 15.83 4.80 24.08
CA SER A 93 17.06 4.12 24.42
C SER A 93 16.96 3.53 25.82
N ARG A 94 17.50 2.32 25.98
CA ARG A 94 17.39 1.52 27.21
C ARG A 94 18.70 0.80 27.51
N PRO A 95 18.99 0.46 28.78
CA PRO A 95 20.14 -0.37 29.09
C PRO A 95 20.04 -1.74 28.41
N THR A 96 21.14 -2.20 27.80
CA THR A 96 21.24 -3.56 27.26
C THR A 96 21.11 -4.58 28.38
N VAL A 97 20.28 -5.60 28.16
CA VAL A 97 20.16 -6.74 29.07
C VAL A 97 21.07 -7.85 28.56
N PRO A 98 21.88 -8.52 29.41
CA PRO A 98 22.82 -9.55 28.98
C PRO A 98 22.16 -10.67 28.14
N ASP A 99 20.90 -10.98 28.45
CA ASP A 99 20.16 -12.02 27.75
C ASP A 99 19.68 -11.60 26.36
N ILE A 100 19.56 -10.30 26.07
CA ILE A 100 19.05 -9.78 24.79
C ILE A 100 20.15 -8.91 24.16
N ASN A 101 21.10 -9.57 23.52
CA ASN A 101 22.27 -8.96 22.89
C ASN A 101 22.26 -9.10 21.35
N PHE A 102 21.09 -9.24 20.76
CA PHE A 102 20.88 -9.41 19.31
C PHE A 102 19.82 -8.41 18.82
N ASN A 103 19.77 -8.20 17.50
CA ASN A 103 18.79 -7.31 16.88
C ASN A 103 17.48 -8.07 16.68
N TYR A 104 16.35 -7.38 16.84
CA TYR A 104 15.04 -8.00 16.66
C TYR A 104 14.00 -6.99 16.20
N PHE A 105 12.96 -7.51 15.56
CA PHE A 105 11.71 -6.82 15.32
C PHE A 105 10.67 -7.34 16.32
N PHE A 106 9.99 -6.43 16.99
CA PHE A 106 8.80 -6.71 17.78
C PHE A 106 7.62 -6.05 17.08
N ILE A 107 6.61 -6.82 16.72
CA ILE A 107 5.51 -6.38 15.87
C ILE A 107 4.21 -6.69 16.56
N THR A 108 3.34 -5.69 16.69
CA THR A 108 2.01 -5.86 17.28
C THR A 108 0.93 -5.43 16.30
N ASN A 109 -0.10 -6.25 16.17
CA ASN A 109 -1.30 -5.89 15.43
C ASN A 109 -2.21 -5.06 16.34
N VAL A 110 -2.36 -3.77 16.04
CA VAL A 110 -3.16 -2.83 16.85
C VAL A 110 -4.52 -2.51 16.21
N GLY A 111 -4.83 -3.06 15.04
CA GLY A 111 -6.09 -2.80 14.37
C GLY A 111 -6.32 -3.73 13.18
N ILE A 112 -7.56 -4.17 12.99
CA ILE A 112 -7.99 -4.96 11.84
C ILE A 112 -9.22 -4.29 11.24
N CYS A 113 -9.20 -4.05 9.94
CA CYS A 113 -10.35 -3.64 9.15
C CYS A 113 -10.61 -4.70 8.08
N LEU A 114 -11.86 -5.18 8.01
CA LEU A 114 -12.29 -6.16 7.01
C LEU A 114 -13.01 -5.41 5.89
N LYS A 115 -12.56 -5.65 4.65
CA LYS A 115 -13.14 -5.07 3.44
C LYS A 115 -13.71 -6.18 2.57
N ASN A 116 -14.37 -5.81 1.47
CA ASN A 116 -14.89 -6.80 0.54
C ASN A 116 -13.72 -7.53 -0.14
N GLY A 117 -13.54 -8.82 0.18
CA GLY A 117 -12.53 -9.69 -0.44
C GLY A 117 -11.08 -9.53 0.05
N TYR A 118 -10.78 -8.58 0.94
CA TYR A 118 -9.45 -8.44 1.55
C TYR A 118 -9.53 -7.80 2.95
N SER A 119 -8.42 -7.83 3.67
CA SER A 119 -8.31 -7.22 5.01
C SER A 119 -7.14 -6.26 5.09
N THR A 120 -7.23 -5.26 5.96
CA THR A 120 -6.12 -4.37 6.30
C THR A 120 -5.82 -4.46 7.79
N ARG A 121 -4.53 -4.42 8.14
CA ARG A 121 -4.05 -4.41 9.53
C ARG A 121 -3.20 -3.18 9.77
N LYS A 122 -3.41 -2.52 10.92
CA LYS A 122 -2.49 -1.52 11.44
C LYS A 122 -1.49 -2.23 12.35
N LEU A 123 -0.24 -2.26 11.93
CA LEU A 123 0.86 -2.88 12.67
C LEU A 123 1.76 -1.78 13.25
N VAL A 124 2.08 -1.91 14.53
CA VAL A 124 3.17 -1.16 15.15
C VAL A 124 4.41 -2.03 15.15
N VAL A 125 5.45 -1.57 14.46
CA VAL A 125 6.71 -2.28 14.32
C VAL A 125 7.77 -1.55 15.12
N ILE A 126 8.48 -2.29 15.96
CA ILE A 126 9.62 -1.81 16.74
C ILE A 126 10.85 -2.57 16.26
N TYR A 127 11.82 -1.83 15.72
CA TYR A 127 13.15 -2.36 15.46
C TYR A 127 14.05 -2.05 16.65
N SER A 128 14.60 -3.09 17.28
CA SER A 128 15.57 -2.98 18.36
C SER A 128 16.94 -3.48 17.90
N TYR A 129 17.97 -2.68 18.19
CA TYR A 129 19.35 -3.00 17.89
C TYR A 129 20.31 -2.47 18.96
N GLN A 130 21.49 -3.09 19.04
CA GLN A 130 22.53 -2.73 20.01
C GLN A 130 23.43 -1.62 19.45
N ALA A 131 23.64 -0.56 20.23
CA ALA A 131 24.64 0.46 19.90
C ALA A 131 26.04 -0.02 20.29
N ASN A 132 26.95 -0.12 19.31
CA ASN A 132 28.29 -0.71 19.44
C ASN A 132 29.19 -0.15 20.56
N SER A 133 28.86 0.99 21.18
CA SER A 133 29.75 1.72 22.08
C SER A 133 29.22 1.95 23.51
N LYS A 134 27.99 1.55 23.87
CA LYS A 134 27.38 2.02 25.14
C LYS A 134 26.57 1.05 26.00
N ASN A 135 26.59 -0.28 25.79
CA ASN A 135 25.62 -1.19 26.46
C ASN A 135 24.20 -0.59 26.44
N LEU A 136 23.85 -0.04 25.27
CA LEU A 136 22.61 0.68 25.05
C LEU A 136 21.85 0.01 23.92
N GLU A 137 20.63 -0.38 24.22
CA GLU A 137 19.62 -0.83 23.27
C GLU A 137 18.89 0.40 22.73
N ILE A 138 18.77 0.50 21.40
CA ILE A 138 18.00 1.52 20.72
C ILE A 138 16.77 0.85 20.11
N CYS A 139 15.59 1.37 20.43
CA CYS A 139 14.34 0.94 19.82
C CYS A 139 13.76 2.08 18.98
N LYS A 140 13.50 1.82 17.70
CA LYS A 140 12.83 2.74 16.78
C LYS A 140 11.51 2.14 16.35
N ALA A 141 10.47 2.96 16.25
CA ALA A 141 9.16 2.48 15.87
C ALA A 141 8.55 3.22 14.70
N PHE A 142 7.75 2.47 13.93
CA PHE A 142 7.06 2.96 12.75
C PHE A 142 5.77 2.17 12.55
N GLU A 143 4.87 2.75 11.75
CA GLU A 143 3.58 2.15 11.43
C GLU A 143 3.61 1.48 10.06
N VAL A 144 3.01 0.30 10.01
CA VAL A 144 2.83 -0.46 8.78
C VAL A 144 1.35 -0.77 8.59
N TYR A 145 0.84 -0.49 7.40
CA TYR A 145 -0.50 -0.86 6.97
C TYR A 145 -0.37 -2.07 6.04
N HIS A 146 -0.77 -3.22 6.57
CA HIS A 146 -0.64 -4.51 5.88
C HIS A 146 -1.98 -4.89 5.24
N TYR A 147 -2.00 -4.91 3.91
CA TYR A 147 -3.11 -5.36 3.09
C TYR A 147 -2.93 -6.84 2.80
N TRP A 148 -3.94 -7.65 3.10
CA TRP A 148 -3.93 -9.07 2.83
C TRP A 148 -5.12 -9.49 2.00
N PHE A 149 -4.84 -9.89 0.76
CA PHE A 149 -5.79 -10.44 -0.19
C PHE A 149 -5.44 -11.93 -0.45
N PRO A 150 -5.98 -12.86 0.37
CA PRO A 150 -5.65 -14.29 0.29
C PRO A 150 -6.32 -14.98 -0.91
N ASP A 151 -7.50 -14.50 -1.32
CA ASP A 151 -8.39 -15.19 -2.28
C ASP A 151 -8.08 -14.89 -3.76
N TRP A 152 -6.86 -14.46 -4.07
CA TRP A 152 -6.39 -14.38 -5.46
C TRP A 152 -5.75 -15.71 -5.86
N PRO A 153 -6.38 -16.56 -6.67
CA PRO A 153 -5.82 -17.86 -7.06
C PRO A 153 -4.53 -17.75 -7.87
N ASP A 154 -3.65 -18.77 -7.78
CA ASP A 154 -2.37 -18.75 -8.51
C ASP A 154 -2.59 -18.97 -9.99
N HIS A 155 -1.88 -18.19 -10.81
CA HIS A 155 -1.99 -18.21 -12.28
C HIS A 155 -3.38 -17.93 -12.88
N ARG A 156 -4.39 -17.58 -12.07
CA ARG A 156 -5.74 -17.26 -12.51
C ARG A 156 -6.14 -15.83 -12.13
N SER A 157 -7.21 -15.33 -12.74
CA SER A 157 -7.84 -14.07 -12.33
C SER A 157 -8.63 -14.25 -11.03
N PRO A 158 -8.76 -13.21 -10.18
CA PRO A 158 -9.72 -13.24 -9.07
C PRO A 158 -11.14 -13.41 -9.63
N GLU A 159 -12.00 -14.09 -8.87
CA GLU A 159 -13.40 -14.30 -9.27
C GLU A 159 -14.16 -12.98 -9.35
N ASP A 160 -13.83 -12.05 -8.46
CA ASP A 160 -14.38 -10.70 -8.41
C ASP A 160 -13.30 -9.67 -8.75
N ILE A 161 -13.46 -8.99 -9.89
CA ILE A 161 -12.55 -7.93 -10.35
C ILE A 161 -12.79 -6.62 -9.60
N ASP A 162 -13.99 -6.41 -9.06
CA ASP A 162 -14.32 -5.23 -8.27
C ASP A 162 -13.43 -5.19 -7.02
N VAL A 163 -13.20 -6.33 -6.37
CA VAL A 163 -12.26 -6.45 -5.23
C VAL A 163 -10.84 -5.99 -5.59
N LEU A 164 -10.35 -6.37 -6.78
CA LEU A 164 -9.02 -5.98 -7.25
C LEU A 164 -8.95 -4.48 -7.57
N LEU A 165 -10.03 -3.91 -8.09
CA LEU A 165 -10.12 -2.48 -8.33
C LEU A 165 -10.19 -1.72 -7.00
N ASP A 166 -11.02 -2.16 -6.06
CA ASP A 166 -11.19 -1.57 -4.73
C ASP A 166 -9.86 -1.50 -3.96
N ILE A 167 -9.13 -2.62 -3.86
CA ILE A 167 -7.82 -2.61 -3.21
C ILE A 167 -6.83 -1.69 -3.93
N SER A 168 -6.89 -1.60 -5.26
CA SER A 168 -6.02 -0.71 -6.04
C SER A 168 -6.30 0.77 -5.76
N LEU A 169 -7.58 1.13 -5.66
CA LEU A 169 -8.00 2.49 -5.31
C LEU A 169 -7.61 2.82 -3.87
N ASP A 170 -7.81 1.90 -2.93
CA ASP A 170 -7.41 2.08 -1.53
C ASP A 170 -5.90 2.27 -1.35
N ILE A 171 -5.09 1.55 -2.13
CA ILE A 171 -3.63 1.74 -2.14
C ILE A 171 -3.26 3.14 -2.61
N LEU A 172 -3.94 3.67 -3.64
CA LEU A 172 -3.63 4.96 -4.26
C LEU A 172 -4.21 6.17 -3.51
N ASP A 173 -5.45 6.07 -3.05
CA ASP A 173 -6.24 7.20 -2.57
C ASP A 173 -6.27 7.32 -1.06
N SER A 174 -6.28 6.18 -0.35
CA SER A 174 -6.54 6.20 1.08
C SER A 174 -5.29 6.61 1.85
N ASP A 175 -5.42 7.65 2.67
CA ASP A 175 -4.59 7.75 3.86
C ASP A 175 -5.03 6.59 4.77
N CYS A 176 -4.19 5.58 4.86
CA CYS A 176 -4.54 4.31 5.48
C CYS A 176 -4.84 4.44 6.98
N SER A 177 -4.61 5.61 7.60
CA SER A 177 -5.06 5.92 8.96
C SER A 177 -6.57 6.14 9.09
N ASP A 178 -7.26 6.59 8.05
CA ASP A 178 -8.69 6.98 8.14
C ASP A 178 -9.58 5.80 8.53
N ASP A 179 -9.17 4.57 8.18
CA ASP A 179 -9.86 3.33 8.55
C ASP A 179 -9.72 3.00 10.05
N PHE A 180 -8.76 3.60 10.76
CA PHE A 180 -8.37 3.24 12.13
C PHE A 180 -8.42 4.39 13.13
N GLU A 181 -8.42 5.64 12.65
CA GLU A 181 -8.43 6.83 13.51
C GLU A 181 -9.84 7.42 13.60
N THR A 182 -10.31 7.65 14.83
CA THR A 182 -11.50 8.47 15.06
C THR A 182 -11.05 9.92 14.93
N LYS A 183 -11.53 10.64 13.90
CA LYS A 183 -11.18 12.06 13.59
C LYS A 183 -10.89 12.89 14.86
N THR A 184 -9.62 12.98 15.26
CA THR A 184 -9.18 13.91 16.30
C THR A 184 -8.65 15.17 15.62
N ASN A 185 -9.05 16.33 16.13
CA ASN A 185 -8.65 17.65 15.63
C ASN A 185 -7.18 17.98 15.99
N THR A 186 -6.24 17.11 15.66
CA THR A 186 -4.81 17.35 15.80
C THR A 186 -4.28 17.98 14.50
N SER A 187 -3.45 19.01 14.65
CA SER A 187 -2.80 19.72 13.54
C SER A 187 -2.11 18.75 12.58
N PRO A 188 -2.11 19.00 11.27
CA PRO A 188 -1.59 18.06 10.29
C PRO A 188 -0.07 17.93 10.43
N THR A 189 0.40 16.87 11.10
CA THR A 189 1.75 16.37 10.88
C THR A 189 1.88 16.01 9.41
N LYS A 190 2.88 16.58 8.73
CA LYS A 190 3.19 16.28 7.33
C LYS A 190 3.35 14.76 7.21
N LEU A 191 2.45 14.13 6.47
CA LEU A 191 2.42 12.69 6.33
C LEU A 191 3.13 12.29 5.04
N ALA A 192 4.09 11.36 5.15
CA ALA A 192 4.71 10.74 3.99
C ALA A 192 4.37 9.25 3.96
N CYS A 193 4.15 8.70 2.77
CA CYS A 193 4.01 7.27 2.58
C CYS A 193 5.25 6.74 1.85
N ALA A 194 5.88 5.71 2.42
CA ALA A 194 6.95 5.00 1.74
C ALA A 194 6.46 4.23 0.53
N LEU A 195 7.37 3.94 -0.40
CA LEU A 195 7.06 3.14 -1.58
C LEU A 195 6.39 1.82 -1.13
N PRO A 196 5.19 1.50 -1.63
CA PRO A 196 4.49 0.29 -1.22
C PRO A 196 5.31 -0.97 -1.54
N ILE A 197 5.36 -1.89 -0.59
CA ILE A 197 6.00 -3.19 -0.77
C ILE A 197 4.91 -4.18 -1.18
N ILE A 198 4.99 -4.71 -2.40
CA ILE A 198 3.97 -5.63 -2.94
C ILE A 198 4.62 -6.99 -3.16
N HIS A 199 4.00 -8.05 -2.65
CA HIS A 199 4.46 -9.41 -2.89
C HIS A 199 3.30 -10.40 -3.07
N CYS A 200 3.61 -11.51 -3.75
CA CYS A 200 2.79 -12.72 -3.76
C CYS A 200 3.67 -13.88 -3.27
N SER A 201 3.63 -15.04 -3.94
CA SER A 201 4.55 -16.14 -3.67
C SER A 201 5.94 -15.89 -4.29
N ALA A 202 6.05 -15.90 -5.63
CA ALA A 202 7.32 -15.62 -6.34
C ALA A 202 7.58 -14.12 -6.60
N GLY A 203 6.55 -13.27 -6.41
CA GLY A 203 6.64 -11.83 -6.61
C GLY A 203 6.71 -11.38 -8.07
N ILE A 204 6.03 -12.09 -8.98
CA ILE A 204 6.05 -11.80 -10.43
C ILE A 204 4.67 -11.83 -11.10
N GLY A 205 3.81 -12.83 -10.81
CA GLY A 205 2.48 -12.96 -11.42
C GLY A 205 1.48 -11.92 -10.90
N ARG A 206 0.82 -12.21 -9.76
CA ARG A 206 -0.14 -11.31 -9.11
C ARG A 206 0.46 -9.93 -8.79
N THR A 207 1.72 -9.92 -8.32
CA THR A 207 2.49 -8.69 -8.09
C THR A 207 2.62 -7.85 -9.35
N GLY A 208 2.97 -8.46 -10.49
CA GLY A 208 3.06 -7.74 -11.77
C GLY A 208 1.71 -7.22 -12.25
N CYS A 209 0.63 -7.99 -12.04
CA CYS A 209 -0.73 -7.56 -12.37
C CYS A 209 -1.13 -6.32 -11.58
N LEU A 210 -0.99 -6.36 -10.25
CA LEU A 210 -1.36 -5.23 -9.40
C LEU A 210 -0.50 -4.01 -9.72
N LEU A 211 0.83 -4.16 -9.87
CA LEU A 211 1.70 -3.06 -10.25
C LEU A 211 1.29 -2.43 -11.60
N ALA A 212 0.93 -3.25 -12.58
CA ALA A 212 0.49 -2.76 -13.88
C ALA A 212 -0.85 -1.99 -13.78
N ILE A 213 -1.78 -2.49 -12.96
CA ILE A 213 -3.06 -1.81 -12.69
C ILE A 213 -2.82 -0.48 -11.99
N LEU A 214 -1.99 -0.42 -10.95
CA LEU A 214 -1.67 0.82 -10.24
C LEU A 214 -1.04 1.87 -11.18
N ASN A 215 -0.09 1.45 -12.02
CA ASN A 215 0.50 2.34 -13.03
C ASN A 215 -0.53 2.81 -14.06
N GLY A 216 -1.40 1.90 -14.51
CA GLY A 216 -2.46 2.21 -15.47
C GLY A 216 -3.49 3.20 -14.91
N LEU A 217 -3.94 3.00 -13.67
CA LEU A 217 -4.83 3.92 -12.97
C LEU A 217 -4.20 5.31 -12.84
N ASN A 218 -2.91 5.39 -12.50
CA ASN A 218 -2.19 6.67 -12.43
C ASN A 218 -2.10 7.37 -13.79
N GLN A 219 -1.82 6.64 -14.88
CA GLN A 219 -1.84 7.20 -16.24
C GLN A 219 -3.24 7.74 -16.59
N ILE A 220 -4.29 6.95 -16.36
CA ILE A 220 -5.69 7.35 -16.63
C ILE A 220 -6.04 8.61 -15.85
N ARG A 221 -5.74 8.65 -14.54
CA ARG A 221 -6.01 9.81 -13.67
C ARG A 221 -5.26 11.06 -14.12
N ALA A 222 -4.00 10.92 -14.50
CA ALA A 222 -3.20 12.03 -15.01
C ALA A 222 -3.80 12.59 -16.31
N SER A 223 -4.17 11.73 -17.26
CA SER A 223 -4.82 12.14 -18.50
C SER A 223 -6.16 12.84 -18.27
N ILE A 224 -6.98 12.31 -17.34
CA ILE A 224 -8.25 12.91 -16.92
C ILE A 224 -8.04 14.34 -16.41
N ASN A 225 -7.07 14.53 -15.49
CA ASN A 225 -6.81 15.83 -14.89
C ASN A 225 -6.32 16.88 -15.90
N LEU A 226 -5.62 16.45 -16.95
CA LEU A 226 -5.18 17.34 -18.04
C LEU A 226 -6.35 17.82 -18.90
N ILE A 227 -7.31 16.93 -19.20
CA ILE A 227 -8.51 17.27 -19.96
C ILE A 227 -9.37 18.28 -19.18
N ASP A 228 -9.65 18.01 -17.91
CA ASP A 228 -10.50 18.88 -17.10
C ASP A 228 -9.93 20.32 -16.99
N ARG A 229 -8.60 20.47 -16.91
CA ARG A 229 -7.92 21.78 -16.95
C ARG A 229 -8.06 22.51 -18.29
N SER A 230 -8.16 21.79 -19.40
CA SER A 230 -8.31 22.39 -20.73
C SER A 230 -9.75 22.89 -21.00
N GLU A 231 -10.74 22.24 -20.40
CA GLU A 231 -12.16 22.66 -20.47
C GLU A 231 -12.42 23.92 -19.62
N ASP A 232 -11.85 24.02 -18.41
CA ASP A 232 -11.98 25.22 -17.57
C ASP A 232 -11.33 26.47 -18.21
N GLN A 233 -10.27 26.30 -19.01
CA GLN A 233 -9.61 27.42 -19.71
C GLN A 233 -10.40 27.91 -20.94
N THR A 234 -11.29 27.11 -21.50
CA THR A 234 -12.09 27.49 -22.69
C THR A 234 -13.43 28.15 -22.34
N GLN A 235 -13.84 28.16 -21.06
CA GLN A 235 -15.01 28.87 -20.56
C GLN A 235 -14.74 30.33 -20.10
N GLY A 236 -13.49 30.80 -20.19
CA GLY A 236 -13.10 32.17 -19.80
C GLY A 236 -13.31 33.25 -20.86
N ASP A 237 -13.55 32.89 -22.13
CA ASP A 237 -13.73 33.84 -23.25
C ASP A 237 -14.61 33.19 -24.32
N ASN A 238 -15.94 33.31 -24.20
CA ASN A 238 -16.87 33.17 -25.33
C ASN A 238 -18.24 33.72 -24.95
N ASP A 239 -18.36 35.04 -25.01
CA ASP A 239 -19.64 35.67 -25.32
C ASP A 239 -19.92 35.43 -26.82
N LEU A 240 -21.15 35.02 -27.14
CA LEU A 240 -21.74 34.81 -28.48
C LEU A 240 -21.38 33.50 -29.23
N THR A 241 -22.25 32.49 -29.14
CA THR A 241 -23.14 32.05 -30.24
C THR A 241 -23.97 30.83 -29.84
N ASN A 242 -25.27 30.90 -30.10
CA ASN A 242 -26.25 29.84 -29.84
C ASN A 242 -26.05 28.65 -30.79
N THR A 243 -25.78 27.47 -30.23
CA THR A 243 -25.94 26.17 -30.92
C THR A 243 -26.84 25.25 -30.08
N PRO A 244 -27.76 24.46 -30.67
CA PRO A 244 -28.77 23.72 -29.92
C PRO A 244 -28.19 22.63 -29.01
N LEU A 245 -28.66 22.62 -27.75
CA LEU A 245 -28.18 21.85 -26.59
C LEU A 245 -28.18 20.31 -26.72
N GLU A 246 -28.83 19.72 -27.74
CA GLU A 246 -28.94 18.25 -27.86
C GLU A 246 -27.78 17.56 -28.60
N ILE A 247 -26.98 18.30 -29.39
CA ILE A 247 -25.85 17.71 -30.15
C ILE A 247 -24.54 17.77 -29.34
N GLN A 248 -24.41 18.74 -28.43
CA GLN A 248 -23.20 18.93 -27.61
C GLN A 248 -23.03 17.83 -26.53
N GLN A 249 -24.13 17.32 -25.96
CA GLN A 249 -24.07 16.28 -24.92
C GLN A 249 -23.70 14.89 -25.45
N ARG A 250 -24.08 14.52 -26.68
CA ARG A 250 -23.65 13.25 -27.29
C ARG A 250 -22.17 13.27 -27.70
N GLN A 251 -21.69 14.42 -28.17
CA GLN A 251 -20.28 14.61 -28.54
C GLN A 251 -19.37 14.58 -27.30
N SER A 252 -19.67 15.26 -26.19
CA SER A 252 -18.82 15.19 -24.97
C SER A 252 -18.46 13.74 -24.54
N SER A 253 -19.41 12.81 -24.56
CA SER A 253 -19.16 11.41 -24.17
C SER A 253 -18.30 10.59 -25.15
N THR A 254 -18.20 11.01 -26.42
CA THR A 254 -17.45 10.31 -27.47
C THR A 254 -16.06 10.91 -27.73
N TRP A 255 -15.80 12.13 -27.28
CA TRP A 255 -14.48 12.77 -27.45
C TRP A 255 -13.53 12.43 -26.29
N ILE A 256 -14.07 12.24 -25.08
CA ILE A 256 -13.31 11.74 -23.92
C ILE A 256 -12.71 10.36 -24.19
N SER A 257 -13.40 9.49 -24.94
CA SER A 257 -12.90 8.14 -25.24
C SER A 257 -11.69 8.11 -26.19
N ASN A 258 -11.42 9.18 -26.93
CA ASN A 258 -10.29 9.23 -27.88
C ASN A 258 -9.01 9.87 -27.31
N GLN A 259 -9.03 10.41 -26.08
CA GLN A 259 -7.86 11.09 -25.48
C GLN A 259 -7.38 10.48 -24.15
N VAL A 260 -8.20 9.69 -23.45
CA VAL A 260 -7.77 8.98 -22.23
C VAL A 260 -7.26 7.60 -22.62
N GLY A 261 -5.96 7.49 -22.88
CA GLY A 261 -5.28 6.23 -23.20
C GLY A 261 -4.39 5.75 -22.06
N VAL A 262 -4.25 4.43 -21.92
CA VAL A 262 -3.29 3.79 -21.02
C VAL A 262 -2.42 2.83 -21.83
N ASP A 263 -1.09 2.94 -21.71
CA ASP A 263 -0.17 2.06 -22.42
C ASP A 263 0.15 0.82 -21.58
N ILE A 264 -0.79 -0.12 -21.55
CA ILE A 264 -0.67 -1.36 -20.78
C ILE A 264 0.56 -2.18 -21.24
N LEU A 265 0.82 -2.20 -22.55
CA LEU A 265 1.97 -2.92 -23.11
C LEU A 265 3.29 -2.29 -22.63
N GLY A 266 3.44 -0.96 -22.74
CA GLY A 266 4.62 -0.26 -22.27
C GLY A 266 4.84 -0.41 -20.77
N ILE A 267 3.76 -0.35 -19.97
CA ILE A 267 3.83 -0.62 -18.52
C ILE A 267 4.40 -2.02 -18.25
N VAL A 268 3.82 -3.06 -18.86
CA VAL A 268 4.25 -4.46 -18.62
C VAL A 268 5.68 -4.69 -19.12
N CYS A 269 6.05 -4.12 -20.27
CA CYS A 269 7.43 -4.16 -20.79
C CYS A 269 8.41 -3.54 -19.80
N ASN A 270 8.12 -2.35 -19.27
CA ASN A 270 8.96 -1.68 -18.28
C ASN A 270 9.07 -2.48 -16.97
N LEU A 271 7.96 -3.06 -16.49
CA LEU A 271 8.00 -3.94 -15.32
C LEU A 271 8.91 -5.15 -15.54
N ARG A 272 8.88 -5.75 -16.73
CA ARG A 272 9.73 -6.89 -17.09
C ARG A 272 11.22 -6.53 -17.22
N LEU A 273 11.54 -5.28 -17.59
CA LEU A 273 12.92 -4.77 -17.58
C LEU A 273 13.46 -4.62 -16.16
N GLN A 274 12.63 -4.19 -15.21
CA GLN A 274 13.03 -4.03 -13.80
C GLN A 274 13.07 -5.37 -13.05
N ARG A 275 12.12 -6.27 -13.34
CA ARG A 275 12.07 -7.61 -12.76
C ARG A 275 11.53 -8.60 -13.79
N GLY A 276 12.42 -9.47 -14.28
CA GLY A 276 12.08 -10.49 -15.26
C GLY A 276 10.91 -11.38 -14.81
N GLY A 277 10.01 -11.69 -15.74
CA GLY A 277 8.87 -12.58 -15.50
C GLY A 277 7.61 -11.91 -14.92
N MET A 278 7.60 -10.59 -14.74
CA MET A 278 6.39 -9.84 -14.36
C MET A 278 5.23 -10.12 -15.34
N VAL A 279 4.03 -10.40 -14.81
CA VAL A 279 2.84 -10.85 -15.55
C VAL A 279 3.13 -12.13 -16.35
N GLN A 280 2.73 -13.28 -15.81
CA GLN A 280 3.24 -14.58 -16.24
C GLN A 280 2.47 -15.23 -17.39
N ASN A 281 1.19 -14.91 -17.58
CA ASN A 281 0.36 -15.54 -18.62
C ASN A 281 -0.63 -14.53 -19.25
N SER A 282 -1.33 -14.98 -20.30
CA SER A 282 -2.29 -14.16 -21.05
C SER A 282 -3.52 -13.79 -20.21
N GLU A 283 -3.99 -14.68 -19.34
CA GLU A 283 -5.13 -14.39 -18.44
C GLU A 283 -4.83 -13.24 -17.50
N GLN A 284 -3.62 -13.22 -16.93
CA GLN A 284 -3.12 -12.13 -16.09
C GLN A 284 -2.97 -10.82 -16.86
N TYR A 285 -2.56 -10.88 -18.13
CA TYR A 285 -2.48 -9.70 -18.98
C TYR A 285 -3.88 -9.15 -19.30
N GLU A 286 -4.83 -10.03 -19.65
CA GLU A 286 -6.22 -9.68 -19.90
C GLU A 286 -6.90 -9.08 -18.65
N LEU A 287 -6.59 -9.61 -17.46
CA LEU A 287 -7.09 -9.07 -16.19
C LEU A 287 -6.75 -7.59 -16.01
N ILE A 288 -5.54 -7.17 -16.39
CA ILE A 288 -5.11 -5.76 -16.30
C ILE A 288 -6.02 -4.89 -17.17
N HIS A 289 -6.28 -5.33 -18.41
CA HIS A 289 -7.21 -4.64 -19.31
C HIS A 289 -8.61 -4.55 -18.70
N ARG A 290 -9.15 -5.68 -18.20
CA ARG A 290 -10.50 -5.74 -17.61
C ARG A 290 -10.65 -4.79 -16.41
N ALA A 291 -9.68 -4.78 -15.50
CA ALA A 291 -9.70 -3.91 -14.32
C ALA A 291 -9.66 -2.41 -14.70
N LEU A 292 -8.82 -2.03 -15.67
CA LEU A 292 -8.72 -0.64 -16.12
C LEU A 292 -9.96 -0.21 -16.91
N CYS A 293 -10.53 -1.08 -17.75
CA CYS A 293 -11.80 -0.82 -18.43
C CYS A 293 -12.95 -0.61 -17.44
N LEU A 294 -13.04 -1.44 -16.40
CA LEU A 294 -14.04 -1.32 -15.34
C LEU A 294 -13.93 0.03 -14.60
N TYR A 295 -12.71 0.45 -14.29
CA TYR A 295 -12.46 1.78 -13.72
C TYR A 295 -12.90 2.92 -14.64
N MET A 296 -12.60 2.85 -15.94
CA MET A 296 -13.01 3.87 -16.89
C MET A 296 -14.55 3.94 -17.04
N GLN A 297 -15.22 2.80 -17.05
CA GLN A 297 -16.68 2.72 -17.12
C GLN A 297 -17.34 3.33 -15.88
N SER A 298 -16.90 2.94 -14.68
CA SER A 298 -17.42 3.47 -13.41
C SER A 298 -17.14 4.97 -13.23
N SER A 299 -15.96 5.44 -13.64
CA SER A 299 -15.59 6.87 -13.62
C SER A 299 -16.42 7.69 -14.62
N GLY A 300 -16.68 7.16 -15.81
CA GLY A 300 -17.56 7.78 -16.81
C GLY A 300 -19.02 7.90 -16.35
N ILE A 301 -19.51 6.93 -15.56
CA ILE A 301 -20.84 6.98 -14.92
C ILE A 301 -20.89 8.10 -13.86
N ARG A 302 -19.85 8.23 -13.02
CA ARG A 302 -19.78 9.30 -11.99
C ARG A 302 -19.82 10.70 -12.60
N ARG A 303 -19.17 10.94 -13.76
CA ARG A 303 -19.26 12.23 -14.46
C ARG A 303 -20.67 12.54 -14.97
N LYS A 304 -21.35 11.57 -15.61
CA LYS A 304 -22.74 11.77 -16.09
C LYS A 304 -23.71 12.11 -14.96
N ALA A 305 -23.54 11.49 -13.78
CA ALA A 305 -24.35 11.79 -12.60
C ALA A 305 -24.09 13.19 -12.01
N HIS A 306 -22.86 13.73 -12.16
CA HIS A 306 -22.51 15.06 -11.67
C HIS A 306 -23.02 16.19 -12.59
N VAL A 307 -23.07 15.94 -13.90
CA VAL A 307 -23.66 16.86 -14.90
C VAL A 307 -25.18 16.97 -14.71
N ASN A 308 -25.88 15.86 -14.46
CA ASN A 308 -27.34 15.85 -14.26
C ASN A 308 -27.83 16.45 -12.93
N LYS A 309 -26.94 16.82 -11.99
CA LYS A 309 -27.31 17.48 -10.73
C LYS A 309 -27.12 19.01 -10.74
N ARG A 310 -26.66 19.58 -11.86
CA ARG A 310 -26.51 21.04 -12.05
C ARG A 310 -27.58 21.66 -12.96
N CYS A 311 -28.66 20.94 -13.26
CA CYS A 311 -29.84 21.46 -13.95
C CYS A 311 -30.96 21.74 -12.93
#